data_AF-A0A3B1DU30-F1
#
_entry.id   AF-A0A3B1DU30-F1
#
_cell.length_a   1.000
_cell.length_b   1.000
_cell.length_c   1.000
_cell.angle_alpha   90.00
_cell.angle_beta   90.00
_cell.angle_gamma   90.00
#
_symmetry.space_group_name_H-M   'P 1'
#
loop_
_entity.id
_entity.type
_entity.pdbx_description
1 polymer ?
#
loop_
_entity_poly.entity_id
_entity_poly.type
_entity_poly.pdbx_seq_one_letter_code
_entity_poly.pdbx_strand_id
1 'polypeptide(L)'
;MREPDEVLTTIFVPTPTAPSGSAYERFALRDGNAIAVAGVAAWIELDNSGIITAARLSMSAVSPTPGLVASAAEAMVGHPLTDSTLEAAAKAAAKAAQPICDLRGSAEFRLEIVGVLTRRAVTKAHTRAQEVAS
;
A
#
# COMPACT_ATOMS: atom_id res chain seq x y z
N MET A 1 -9.88 14.44 -15.84
CA MET A 1 -8.64 15.25 -15.79
C MET A 1 -9.03 16.58 -15.16
N ARG A 2 -8.09 17.34 -14.57
CA ARG A 2 -8.39 18.70 -14.12
C ARG A 2 -8.48 19.62 -15.34
N GLU A 3 -9.45 20.53 -15.38
CA GLU A 3 -9.55 21.56 -16.42
C GLU A 3 -8.51 22.69 -16.21
N PRO A 4 -8.11 23.42 -17.27
CA PRO A 4 -7.05 24.43 -17.20
C PRO A 4 -7.28 25.54 -16.15
N ASP A 5 -8.54 25.88 -15.85
CA ASP A 5 -8.95 26.96 -14.96
C ASP A 5 -9.34 26.51 -13.53
N GLU A 6 -9.36 25.19 -13.26
CA GLU A 6 -9.66 24.68 -11.93
C GLU A 6 -8.49 24.86 -10.94
N VAL A 7 -8.73 24.86 -9.63
CA VAL A 7 -7.66 24.76 -8.63
C VAL A 7 -8.07 23.75 -7.57
N LEU A 8 -7.19 22.80 -7.26
CA LEU A 8 -7.42 21.88 -6.12
C LEU A 8 -7.29 22.69 -4.83
N THR A 9 -8.41 22.93 -4.16
CA THR A 9 -8.47 23.73 -2.93
C THR A 9 -8.50 22.89 -1.66
N THR A 10 -8.99 21.66 -1.72
CA THR A 10 -9.20 20.83 -0.53
C THR A 10 -9.15 19.35 -0.88
N ILE A 11 -8.58 18.56 0.04
CA ILE A 11 -8.67 17.10 0.05
C ILE A 11 -9.43 16.72 1.31
N PHE A 12 -10.59 16.09 1.15
CA PHE A 12 -11.34 15.54 2.27
C PHE A 12 -10.95 14.07 2.47
N VAL A 13 -10.40 13.76 3.65
CA VAL A 13 -10.10 12.40 4.06
C VAL A 13 -11.03 12.05 5.22
N PRO A 14 -11.99 11.13 5.04
CA PRO A 14 -12.93 10.78 6.09
C PRO A 14 -12.21 10.11 7.25
N THR A 15 -12.59 10.46 8.49
CA THR A 15 -12.13 9.77 9.69
C THR A 15 -12.71 8.36 9.71
N PRO A 16 -11.88 7.32 9.90
CA PRO A 16 -12.39 5.95 10.03
C PRO A 16 -13.32 5.79 11.24
N THR A 17 -14.37 4.99 11.09
CA THR A 17 -15.36 4.72 12.15
C THR A 17 -15.15 3.39 12.87
N ALA A 18 -14.30 2.52 12.31
CA ALA A 18 -13.93 1.23 12.87
C ALA A 18 -12.41 1.20 13.16
N PRO A 19 -11.94 0.27 14.03
CA PRO A 19 -10.52 0.12 14.30
C PRO A 19 -9.75 -0.13 13.01
N SER A 20 -8.91 0.83 12.67
CA SER A 20 -8.16 0.79 11.42
C SER A 20 -6.80 1.44 11.59
N GLY A 21 -5.88 1.03 10.74
CA GLY A 21 -4.51 1.49 10.73
C GLY A 21 -4.02 1.68 9.32
N SER A 22 -3.10 2.62 9.13
CA SER A 22 -2.44 2.84 7.85
C SER A 22 -0.94 2.91 8.01
N ALA A 23 -0.22 2.59 6.95
CA ALA A 23 1.22 2.70 6.88
C ALA A 23 1.67 2.97 5.45
N TYR A 24 2.80 3.67 5.32
CA TYR A 24 3.48 3.86 4.06
C TYR A 24 4.94 3.45 4.23
N GLU A 25 5.40 2.56 3.35
CA GLU A 25 6.76 2.07 3.30
C GLU A 25 7.36 2.42 1.95
N ARG A 26 8.60 2.94 1.98
CA ARG A 26 9.25 3.51 0.80
C ARG A 26 10.69 3.06 0.72
N PHE A 27 11.13 2.65 -0.47
CA PHE A 27 12.53 2.44 -0.78
C PHE A 27 13.06 3.57 -1.67
N ALA A 28 14.21 4.12 -1.29
CA ALA A 28 14.93 5.14 -2.05
C ALA A 28 16.45 4.92 -1.87
N LEU A 29 17.25 5.44 -2.81
CA LEU A 29 18.70 5.21 -2.81
C LEU A 29 19.48 5.91 -1.69
N ARG A 30 18.87 6.88 -1.03
CA ARG A 30 19.46 7.61 0.09
C ARG A 30 18.35 8.15 0.99
N ASP A 31 18.70 8.40 2.24
CA ASP A 31 17.82 9.05 3.19
C ASP A 31 17.56 10.53 2.80
N GLY A 32 16.38 11.02 3.19
CA GLY A 32 15.90 12.38 2.86
C GLY A 32 15.09 12.47 1.56
N ASN A 33 15.22 13.59 0.85
CA ASN A 33 14.44 13.98 -0.34
C ASN A 33 14.90 13.27 -1.63
N ALA A 34 15.14 11.96 -1.58
CA ALA A 34 15.34 11.14 -2.77
C ALA A 34 14.00 10.75 -3.39
N ILE A 35 13.93 10.66 -4.73
CA ILE A 35 12.75 10.12 -5.40
C ILE A 35 12.66 8.63 -5.09
N ALA A 36 11.46 8.15 -4.73
CA ALA A 36 11.23 6.74 -4.47
C ALA A 36 11.57 5.88 -5.68
N VAL A 37 12.16 4.72 -5.43
CA VAL A 37 12.27 3.62 -6.40
C VAL A 37 10.98 2.80 -6.38
N ALA A 38 10.43 2.58 -5.19
CA ALA A 38 9.13 1.99 -4.98
C ALA A 38 8.57 2.46 -3.64
N GLY A 39 7.25 2.50 -3.53
CA GLY A 39 6.57 2.68 -2.25
C GLY A 39 5.23 1.96 -2.26
N VAL A 40 4.78 1.57 -1.07
CA VAL A 40 3.48 0.92 -0.85
C VAL A 40 2.81 1.59 0.34
N ALA A 41 1.58 2.07 0.11
CA ALA A 41 0.69 2.52 1.17
C ALA A 41 -0.38 1.45 1.40
N ALA A 42 -0.61 1.09 2.65
CA ALA A 42 -1.65 0.17 3.07
C ALA A 42 -2.56 0.85 4.11
N TRP A 43 -3.85 0.55 4.04
CA TRP A 43 -4.84 0.83 5.08
C TRP A 43 -5.64 -0.45 5.32
N ILE A 44 -5.86 -0.78 6.59
CA ILE A 44 -6.51 -2.00 7.03
C ILE A 44 -7.51 -1.64 8.12
N GLU A 45 -8.70 -2.23 8.03
CA GLU A 45 -9.74 -2.22 9.06
C GLU A 45 -9.89 -3.63 9.61
N LEU A 46 -10.12 -3.73 10.92
CA LEU A 46 -10.30 -4.99 11.63
C LEU A 46 -11.66 -5.05 12.32
N ASP A 47 -12.20 -6.26 12.40
CA ASP A 47 -13.26 -6.57 13.37
C ASP A 47 -12.69 -6.88 14.76
N ASN A 48 -13.59 -7.14 15.72
CA ASN A 48 -13.22 -7.46 17.09
C ASN A 48 -12.47 -8.80 17.25
N SER A 49 -12.47 -9.66 16.21
CA SER A 49 -11.76 -10.94 16.20
C SER A 49 -10.38 -10.82 15.54
N GLY A 50 -10.01 -9.63 15.05
CA GLY A 50 -8.77 -9.40 14.31
C GLY A 50 -8.81 -9.85 12.85
N ILE A 51 -10.01 -10.06 12.28
CA ILE A 51 -10.19 -10.35 10.86
C ILE A 51 -10.21 -9.05 10.08
N ILE A 52 -9.55 -9.05 8.92
CA ILE A 52 -9.53 -7.89 8.02
C ILE A 52 -10.90 -7.74 7.35
N THR A 53 -11.65 -6.69 7.71
CA THR A 53 -12.98 -6.40 7.15
C THR A 53 -12.90 -5.55 5.88
N ALA A 54 -11.91 -4.66 5.82
CA ALA A 54 -11.63 -3.83 4.67
C ALA A 54 -10.13 -3.57 4.54
N ALA A 55 -9.65 -3.48 3.30
CA ALA A 55 -8.28 -3.13 3.02
C ALA A 55 -8.17 -2.24 1.79
N ARG A 56 -7.16 -1.38 1.77
CA ARG A 56 -6.77 -0.58 0.59
C ARG A 56 -5.26 -0.62 0.47
N LEU A 57 -4.78 -0.82 -0.75
CA LEU A 57 -3.36 -0.78 -1.06
C LEU A 57 -3.14 0.10 -2.28
N SER A 58 -2.14 0.97 -2.24
CA SER A 58 -1.67 1.72 -3.41
C SER A 58 -0.15 1.68 -3.50
N MET A 59 0.36 1.88 -4.70
CA MET A 59 1.80 1.82 -4.97
C MET A 59 2.29 3.14 -5.58
N SER A 60 3.55 3.48 -5.32
CA SER A 60 4.21 4.65 -5.87
C SER A 60 5.49 4.25 -6.60
N ALA A 61 5.83 5.00 -7.67
CA ALA A 61 7.03 4.82 -8.50
C ALA A 61 7.15 3.48 -9.24
N VAL A 62 6.09 2.66 -9.28
CA VAL A 62 6.06 1.35 -9.95
C VAL A 62 4.86 1.19 -10.90
N SER A 63 4.27 2.30 -11.32
CA SER A 63 3.19 2.38 -12.32
C SER A 63 3.16 3.78 -12.94
N PRO A 64 2.63 3.96 -14.16
CA PRO A 64 2.52 5.27 -14.80
C PRO A 64 1.69 6.29 -14.01
N THR A 65 0.68 5.81 -13.28
CA THR A 65 -0.18 6.61 -12.41
C THR A 65 -0.37 5.92 -11.06
N PRO A 66 -0.57 6.67 -9.96
CA PRO A 66 -0.95 6.08 -8.69
C PRO A 66 -2.36 5.49 -8.78
N GLY A 67 -2.55 4.30 -8.21
CA GLY A 67 -3.84 3.61 -8.23
C GLY A 67 -3.98 2.64 -7.07
N LEU A 68 -5.23 2.26 -6.80
CA LEU A 68 -5.53 1.18 -5.86
C LEU A 68 -5.25 -0.17 -6.51
N VAL A 69 -4.68 -1.08 -5.74
CA VAL A 69 -4.45 -2.47 -6.13
C VAL A 69 -5.57 -3.32 -5.54
N ALA A 70 -6.71 -3.37 -6.24
CA ALA A 70 -7.90 -4.09 -5.77
C ALA A 70 -7.60 -5.56 -5.47
N SER A 71 -6.83 -6.24 -6.33
CA SER A 71 -6.45 -7.64 -6.15
C SER A 71 -5.65 -7.90 -4.86
N ALA A 72 -4.86 -6.93 -4.39
CA ALA A 72 -4.12 -7.06 -3.13
C ALA A 72 -5.07 -6.88 -1.93
N ALA A 73 -6.06 -6.00 -2.02
CA ALA A 73 -7.09 -5.86 -0.99
C ALA A 73 -7.97 -7.12 -0.90
N GLU A 74 -8.43 -7.64 -2.04
CA GLU A 74 -9.22 -8.89 -2.14
C GLU A 74 -8.48 -10.09 -1.54
N ALA A 75 -7.15 -10.16 -1.69
CA ALA A 75 -6.33 -11.20 -1.11
C ALA A 75 -6.26 -11.17 0.43
N MET A 76 -6.63 -10.06 1.06
CA MET A 76 -6.55 -9.86 2.51
C MET A 76 -7.91 -9.90 3.20
N VAL A 77 -8.94 -9.32 2.59
CA VAL A 77 -10.27 -9.19 3.18
C VAL A 77 -10.87 -10.57 3.50
N GLY A 78 -11.52 -10.68 4.66
CA GLY A 78 -12.11 -11.91 5.17
C GLY A 78 -11.13 -12.88 5.84
N HIS A 79 -9.85 -12.52 5.93
CA HIS A 79 -8.81 -13.37 6.50
C HIS A 79 -8.10 -12.68 7.68
N PRO A 80 -7.57 -13.44 8.65
CA PRO A 80 -6.61 -12.89 9.60
C PRO A 80 -5.28 -12.59 8.89
N LEU A 81 -4.45 -11.74 9.51
CA LEU A 81 -3.11 -11.50 8.99
C LEU A 81 -2.19 -12.69 9.29
N THR A 82 -1.88 -13.46 8.25
CA THR A 82 -0.95 -14.59 8.29
C THR A 82 0.13 -14.43 7.23
N ASP A 83 1.17 -15.27 7.27
CA ASP A 83 2.19 -15.29 6.20
C ASP A 83 1.58 -15.61 4.83
N SER A 84 0.54 -16.46 4.78
CA SER A 84 -0.18 -16.76 3.54
C SER A 84 -0.91 -15.52 3.00
N THR A 85 -1.60 -14.80 3.88
CA THR A 85 -2.31 -13.55 3.55
C THR A 85 -1.32 -12.49 3.03
N LEU A 86 -0.18 -12.33 3.71
CA LEU A 86 0.90 -11.42 3.32
C LEU A 86 1.50 -11.78 1.96
N GLU A 87 1.74 -13.06 1.73
CA GLU A 87 2.29 -13.57 0.48
C GLU A 87 1.32 -13.37 -0.69
N ALA A 88 0.02 -13.61 -0.49
CA ALA A 88 -1.00 -13.38 -1.50
C ALA A 88 -1.10 -11.89 -1.87
N ALA A 89 -1.11 -11.00 -0.87
CA ALA A 89 -1.13 -9.56 -1.09
C ALA A 89 0.14 -9.07 -1.82
N ALA A 90 1.32 -9.56 -1.42
CA ALA A 90 2.59 -9.20 -2.05
C ALA A 90 2.65 -9.64 -3.52
N LYS A 91 2.22 -10.88 -3.82
CA LYS A 91 2.11 -11.38 -5.21
C LYS A 91 1.13 -10.56 -6.04
N ALA A 92 -0.03 -10.20 -5.48
CA ALA A 92 -1.02 -9.38 -6.16
C ALA A 92 -0.48 -7.97 -6.47
N ALA A 93 0.23 -7.36 -5.53
CA ALA A 93 0.89 -6.06 -5.72
C ALA A 93 1.99 -6.11 -6.79
N ALA A 94 2.88 -7.09 -6.72
CA ALA A 94 3.93 -7.26 -7.73
C ALA A 94 3.34 -7.50 -9.14
N LYS A 95 2.29 -8.33 -9.25
CA LYS A 95 1.61 -8.58 -10.53
C LYS A 95 0.92 -7.33 -11.10
N ALA A 96 0.44 -6.43 -10.24
CA ALA A 96 -0.21 -5.19 -10.66
C ALA A 96 0.77 -4.08 -11.05
N ALA A 97 2.04 -4.19 -10.64
CA ALA A 97 3.06 -3.19 -10.93
C ALA A 97 3.47 -3.22 -12.40
N GLN A 98 3.74 -2.03 -12.95
CA GLN A 98 4.22 -1.80 -14.31
C GLN A 98 5.44 -0.86 -14.26
N PRO A 99 6.56 -1.31 -13.66
CA PRO A 99 7.71 -0.45 -13.43
C PRO A 99 8.50 -0.18 -14.71
N ILE A 100 9.08 1.01 -14.78
CA ILE A 100 10.12 1.35 -15.76
C ILE A 100 11.50 0.88 -15.27
N CYS A 101 12.46 0.79 -16.20
CA CYS A 101 13.87 0.64 -15.90
C CYS A 101 14.57 2.00 -16.03
N ASP A 102 15.35 2.39 -15.03
CA ASP A 102 16.17 3.61 -15.07
C ASP A 102 17.40 3.53 -14.14
N LEU A 103 18.13 4.63 -13.99
CA LEU A 103 19.33 4.74 -13.16
C LEU A 103 19.11 4.43 -11.67
N ARG A 104 17.86 4.37 -11.21
CA ARG A 104 17.52 4.10 -9.81
C ARG A 104 17.25 2.63 -9.53
N GLY A 105 17.06 1.83 -10.58
CA GLY A 105 16.82 0.40 -10.47
C GLY A 105 16.12 -0.17 -11.70
N SER A 106 16.34 -1.47 -11.93
CA SER A 106 15.69 -2.21 -13.00
C SER A 106 14.21 -2.45 -12.69
N ALA A 107 13.45 -2.85 -13.72
CA ALA A 107 12.05 -3.23 -13.56
C ALA A 107 11.90 -4.43 -12.61
N GLU A 108 12.78 -5.41 -12.73
CA GLU A 108 12.81 -6.63 -11.92
C GLU A 108 13.05 -6.30 -10.44
N PHE A 109 14.04 -5.45 -10.15
CA PHE A 109 14.30 -4.99 -8.79
C PHE A 109 13.09 -4.28 -8.18
N ARG A 110 12.38 -3.46 -8.98
CA ARG A 110 11.17 -2.78 -8.55
C ARG A 110 10.02 -3.76 -8.24
N LEU A 111 9.89 -4.84 -8.99
CA LEU A 111 8.88 -5.89 -8.71
C LEU A 111 9.18 -6.61 -7.39
N GLU A 112 10.45 -6.98 -7.16
CA GLU A 112 10.86 -7.64 -5.92
C GLU A 112 10.64 -6.75 -4.70
N ILE A 113 11.10 -5.50 -4.76
CA ILE A 113 10.99 -4.59 -3.63
C ILE A 113 9.53 -4.22 -3.32
N VAL A 114 8.64 -4.18 -4.32
CA VAL A 114 7.19 -3.99 -4.11
C VAL A 114 6.62 -5.10 -3.23
N GLY A 115 6.99 -6.36 -3.46
CA GLY A 115 6.57 -7.47 -2.61
C GLY A 115 7.03 -7.29 -1.17
N VAL A 116 8.30 -6.92 -0.97
CA VAL A 116 8.87 -6.65 0.37
C VAL A 116 8.16 -5.49 1.07
N LEU A 117 7.97 -4.37 0.37
CA LEU A 117 7.31 -3.18 0.91
C LEU A 117 5.84 -3.44 1.21
N THR A 118 5.17 -4.27 0.41
CA THR A 118 3.79 -4.70 0.65
C THR A 118 3.69 -5.42 1.99
N ARG A 119 4.54 -6.43 2.24
CA ARG A 119 4.53 -7.14 3.53
C ARG A 119 4.73 -6.18 4.70
N ARG A 120 5.72 -5.28 4.60
CA ARG A 120 6.03 -4.29 5.66
C ARG A 120 4.88 -3.33 5.91
N ALA A 121 4.31 -2.75 4.86
CA ALA A 121 3.23 -1.78 4.96
C ALA A 121 1.96 -2.43 5.54
N VAL A 122 1.59 -3.62 5.07
CA VAL A 122 0.42 -4.36 5.55
C VAL A 122 0.59 -4.74 7.02
N THR A 123 1.73 -5.32 7.42
CA THR A 123 2.00 -5.66 8.82
C THR A 123 1.90 -4.43 9.74
N LYS A 124 2.53 -3.31 9.34
CA LYS A 124 2.53 -2.09 10.14
C LYS A 124 1.14 -1.44 10.23
N ALA A 125 0.38 -1.46 9.14
CA ALA A 125 -1.01 -0.99 9.14
C ALA A 125 -1.88 -1.85 10.06
N HIS A 126 -1.71 -3.17 10.02
CA HIS A 126 -2.43 -4.09 10.90
C HIS A 126 -2.11 -3.88 12.37
N THR A 127 -0.82 -3.76 12.75
CA THR A 127 -0.42 -3.46 14.13
C THR A 127 -1.09 -2.20 14.65
N ARG A 128 -1.10 -1.13 13.85
CA ARG A 128 -1.77 0.13 14.20
C ARG A 128 -3.29 -0.02 14.34
N ALA A 129 -3.92 -0.87 13.51
CA ALA A 129 -5.34 -1.15 13.63
C ALA A 129 -5.66 -1.88 14.95
N GLN A 130 -4.80 -2.80 15.39
CA GLN A 130 -4.93 -3.50 16.67
C GLN A 130 -4.76 -2.56 17.87
N GLU A 131 -3.84 -1.59 17.78
CA GLU A 131 -3.64 -0.56 18.81
C GLU A 131 -4.88 0.32 19.01
N VAL A 132 -5.65 0.58 17.95
CA VAL A 132 -6.91 1.34 18.02
C VAL A 132 -8.09 0.48 18.51
N ALA A 133 -8.04 -0.84 18.30
CA ALA A 133 -9.07 -1.76 18.74
C ALA A 133 -8.98 -2.10 20.25
N SER A 134 -7.82 -1.84 20.86
CA SER A 134 -7.51 -2.14 22.27
C SER A 134 -7.92 -0.98 23.18
#